data_AF-A0A5B7VRX3-F1
#
_entry.id   AF-A0A5B7VRX3-F1
#
_cell.length_a   1.000
_cell.length_b   1.000
_cell.length_c   1.000
_cell.angle_alpha   90.00
_cell.angle_beta   90.00
_cell.angle_gamma   90.00
#
_symmetry.space_group_name_H-M   'P 1'
#
loop_
_entity.id
_entity.type
_entity.pdbx_description
1 polymer ?
#
loop_
_entity_poly.entity_id
_entity_poly.type
_entity_poly.pdbx_seq_one_letter_code
_entity_poly.pdbx_strand_id
1 'polypeptide(L)'
;MVKLDMAPYDEANDSCNAEADCKKPTLSAFPVVAVNTVVADTIKNSAPVIYQFLRRVQFENAKLNKLLAWGEDNKVEPKEVAQYFLKNHQNIWKTWVPQEVADKVITRLE
;
A
#
# COMPACT_ATOMS: atom_id res chain seq x y z
N MET A 1 -9.29 19.72 13.38
CA MET A 1 -7.87 19.44 13.64
C MET A 1 -7.02 20.41 12.84
N VAL A 2 -5.96 20.96 13.43
CA VAL A 2 -5.00 21.82 12.72
C VAL A 2 -3.85 20.93 12.27
N LYS A 3 -3.45 21.00 10.99
CA LYS A 3 -2.30 20.25 10.49
C LYS A 3 -1.04 20.86 11.11
N LEU A 4 -0.33 20.09 11.94
CA LEU A 4 1.01 20.46 12.39
C LEU A 4 1.96 20.30 11.21
N ASP A 5 2.72 21.36 10.91
CA ASP A 5 3.73 21.32 9.86
C ASP A 5 5.01 20.69 10.39
N MET A 6 5.69 19.89 9.57
CA MET A 6 7.00 19.30 9.91
C MET A 6 8.10 20.18 9.29
N ALA A 7 9.27 20.24 9.93
CA ALA A 7 10.43 20.86 9.28
C ALA A 7 10.83 20.09 8.01
N PRO A 8 11.60 20.69 7.08
CA PRO A 8 12.18 19.95 5.96
C PRO A 8 12.93 18.69 6.40
N TYR A 9 13.00 17.69 5.51
CA TYR A 9 13.77 16.47 5.77
C TYR A 9 15.26 16.78 5.95
N ASP A 10 15.82 16.37 7.09
CA ASP A 10 17.22 16.48 7.48
C ASP A 10 17.93 15.13 7.30
N GLU A 11 18.44 14.90 6.09
CA GLU A 11 19.15 13.67 5.72
C GLU A 11 20.37 13.40 6.61
N ALA A 12 21.04 14.44 7.10
CA ALA A 12 22.27 14.30 7.89
C ALA A 12 22.02 13.67 9.27
N ASN A 13 20.81 13.82 9.81
CA ASN A 13 20.46 13.35 11.15
C ASN A 13 19.36 12.28 11.17
N ASP A 14 18.82 11.88 10.00
CA ASP A 14 17.75 10.89 9.87
C ASP A 14 18.09 9.56 10.56
N SER A 15 19.32 9.07 10.36
CA SER A 15 19.78 7.82 10.97
C SER A 15 19.77 7.86 12.49
N CYS A 16 20.11 9.00 13.13
CA CYS A 16 19.95 9.13 14.57
C CYS A 16 18.46 9.11 14.93
N ASN A 17 17.63 9.90 14.25
CA ASN A 17 16.19 9.97 14.56
C ASN A 17 15.47 8.60 14.42
N ALA A 18 16.00 7.66 13.65
CA ALA A 18 15.49 6.29 13.51
C ALA A 18 15.87 5.34 14.66
N GLU A 19 16.90 5.68 15.46
CA GLU A 19 17.39 4.86 16.56
C GLU A 19 16.64 5.15 17.87
N ALA A 20 16.29 4.10 18.61
CA ALA A 20 15.54 4.23 19.86
C ALA A 20 16.30 5.00 20.96
N ASP A 21 17.64 5.05 20.89
CA ASP A 21 18.50 5.65 21.91
C ASP A 21 19.21 6.95 21.48
N CYS A 22 18.77 7.55 20.37
CA CYS A 22 19.32 8.81 19.86
C CYS A 22 19.34 9.90 20.92
N LYS A 23 20.55 10.34 21.28
CA LYS A 23 20.78 11.28 22.38
C LYS A 23 20.38 12.73 22.04
N LYS A 24 20.29 13.05 20.75
CA LYS A 24 20.03 14.39 20.24
C LYS A 24 19.14 14.32 18.99
N PRO A 25 17.85 13.96 19.13
CA PRO A 25 16.95 13.98 18.00
C PRO A 25 16.81 15.40 17.45
N THR A 26 16.69 15.53 16.13
CA THR A 26 16.47 16.81 15.45
C THR A 26 15.04 16.90 14.94
N LEU A 27 14.53 18.13 14.80
CA LEU A 27 13.25 18.35 14.13
C LEU A 27 13.45 18.11 12.63
N SER A 28 12.80 17.08 12.09
CA SER A 28 12.91 16.67 10.68
C SER A 28 11.58 16.06 10.21
N ALA A 29 11.25 16.21 8.92
CA ALA A 29 10.23 15.38 8.28
C ALA A 29 10.72 13.93 8.12
N PHE A 30 9.79 13.01 7.87
CA PHE A 30 10.16 11.67 7.42
C PHE A 30 10.60 11.68 5.95
N PRO A 31 11.55 10.81 5.56
CA PRO A 31 11.92 10.64 4.16
C PRO A 31 10.75 10.09 3.34
N VAL A 32 10.72 10.40 2.05
CA VAL A 32 9.83 9.72 1.11
C VAL A 32 10.42 8.33 0.84
N VAL A 33 9.73 7.29 1.29
CA VAL A 33 10.15 5.90 1.12
C VAL A 33 9.34 5.19 0.04
N ALA A 34 10.01 4.32 -0.72
CA ALA A 34 9.35 3.46 -1.69
C ALA A 34 8.69 2.28 -0.97
N VAL A 35 7.42 1.98 -1.30
CA VAL A 35 6.72 0.78 -0.84
C VAL A 35 6.93 -0.32 -1.88
N ASN A 36 7.64 -1.38 -1.48
CA ASN A 36 8.04 -2.45 -2.38
C ASN A 36 7.29 -3.75 -2.09
N THR A 37 6.91 -4.48 -3.14
CA THR A 37 6.45 -5.87 -3.03
C THR A 37 7.66 -6.79 -3.14
N VAL A 38 8.01 -7.45 -2.04
CA VAL A 38 9.15 -8.37 -1.97
C VAL A 38 8.64 -9.81 -1.99
N VAL A 39 9.31 -10.66 -2.77
CA VAL A 39 8.97 -12.08 -2.93
C VAL A 39 10.23 -12.93 -2.74
N ALA A 40 10.09 -14.11 -2.15
CA ALA A 40 11.18 -15.07 -2.08
C ALA A 40 11.55 -15.55 -3.49
N ASP A 41 12.85 -15.72 -3.76
CA ASP A 41 13.34 -16.14 -5.09
C ASP A 41 12.73 -17.46 -5.55
N THR A 42 12.44 -18.36 -4.61
CA THR A 42 11.79 -19.65 -4.88
C THR A 42 10.43 -19.48 -5.56
N ILE A 43 9.64 -18.45 -5.19
CA ILE A 43 8.30 -18.18 -5.73
C ILE A 43 8.38 -17.84 -7.22
N LYS A 44 9.44 -17.17 -7.65
CA LYS A 44 9.64 -16.83 -9.08
C LYS A 44 9.65 -18.07 -9.96
N ASN A 45 10.27 -19.16 -9.48
CA ASN A 45 10.43 -20.39 -10.23
C ASN A 45 9.28 -21.38 -10.00
N SER A 46 8.81 -21.53 -8.75
CA SER A 46 7.79 -22.52 -8.40
C SER A 46 6.36 -22.05 -8.66
N ALA A 47 6.11 -20.73 -8.66
CA ALA A 47 4.79 -20.16 -8.86
C ALA A 47 4.84 -18.92 -9.77
N PRO A 48 5.24 -19.08 -11.05
CA PRO A 48 5.44 -17.97 -11.97
C PRO A 48 4.16 -17.14 -12.18
N VAL A 49 2.97 -17.75 -12.13
CA VAL A 49 1.69 -17.03 -12.23
C VAL A 49 1.48 -16.09 -11.05
N ILE A 50 1.77 -16.54 -9.83
CA ILE A 50 1.69 -15.73 -8.61
C ILE A 50 2.72 -14.60 -8.66
N TYR A 51 3.95 -14.93 -9.07
CA TYR A 51 5.00 -13.93 -9.25
C TYR A 51 4.59 -12.83 -10.24
N GLN A 52 4.00 -13.19 -11.38
CA GLN A 52 3.52 -12.23 -12.37
C GLN A 52 2.40 -11.34 -11.84
N PHE A 53 1.47 -11.90 -11.06
CA PHE A 53 0.43 -11.13 -10.38
C PHE A 53 1.05 -10.14 -9.39
N LEU A 54 1.88 -10.61 -8.45
CA LEU A 54 2.52 -9.78 -7.43
C LEU A 54 3.39 -8.67 -8.04
N ARG A 55 4.03 -8.91 -9.19
CA ARG A 55 4.81 -7.89 -9.91
C ARG A 55 3.95 -6.75 -10.48
N ARG A 56 2.64 -6.96 -10.65
CA ARG A 56 1.71 -5.95 -11.18
C ARG A 56 0.90 -5.24 -10.10
N VAL A 57 0.83 -5.81 -8.88
CA VAL A 57 0.11 -5.20 -7.76
C VAL A 57 0.76 -3.86 -7.44
N GLN A 58 -0.03 -2.80 -7.55
CA GLN A 58 0.41 -1.44 -7.24
C GLN A 58 -0.78 -0.61 -6.76
N PHE A 59 -0.53 0.27 -5.81
CA PHE A 59 -1.52 1.21 -5.30
C PHE A 59 -1.02 2.63 -5.47
N GLU A 60 -1.90 3.52 -5.91
CA GLU A 60 -1.65 4.96 -5.84
C GLU A 60 -1.96 5.44 -4.41
N ASN A 61 -1.00 6.08 -3.74
CA ASN A 61 -1.12 6.52 -2.34
C ASN A 61 -2.40 7.32 -2.07
N ALA A 62 -2.77 8.22 -2.99
CA ALA A 62 -3.98 9.04 -2.84
C ALA A 62 -5.28 8.20 -2.87
N LYS A 63 -5.31 7.09 -3.63
CA LYS A 63 -6.46 6.18 -3.69
C LYS A 63 -6.51 5.27 -2.48
N LEU A 64 -5.36 4.73 -2.07
CA LEU A 64 -5.25 3.88 -0.89
C LEU A 64 -5.65 4.64 0.38
N ASN A 65 -5.17 5.87 0.56
CA ASN A 65 -5.53 6.70 1.71
C ASN A 65 -7.04 6.98 1.79
N LYS A 66 -7.70 7.21 0.65
CA LYS A 66 -9.16 7.38 0.61
C LYS A 66 -9.91 6.10 0.98
N LEU A 67 -9.42 4.95 0.53
CA LEU A 67 -9.99 3.64 0.87
C LEU A 67 -9.86 3.36 2.38
N LEU A 68 -8.69 3.62 2.96
CA LEU A 68 -8.44 3.43 4.40
C LEU A 68 -9.29 4.39 5.24
N ALA A 69 -9.37 5.66 4.85
CA ALA A 69 -10.23 6.64 5.50
C ALA A 69 -11.70 6.22 5.46
N TRP A 70 -12.18 5.72 4.31
CA TRP A 70 -13.53 5.17 4.21
C TRP A 70 -13.75 4.00 5.18
N GLY A 71 -12.77 3.09 5.32
CA GLY A 71 -12.85 1.97 6.26
C GLY A 71 -13.02 2.43 7.71
N GLU A 72 -12.21 3.40 8.12
CA GLU A 72 -12.27 4.02 9.46
C GLU A 72 -13.60 4.75 9.69
N ASP A 73 -14.02 5.60 8.75
CA ASP A 73 -15.26 6.39 8.85
C ASP A 73 -16.50 5.49 8.96
N ASN A 74 -16.48 4.33 8.29
CA ASN A 74 -17.57 3.36 8.32
C ASN A 74 -17.39 2.29 9.42
N LYS A 75 -16.28 2.32 10.16
CA LYS A 75 -15.94 1.38 11.24
C LYS A 75 -16.05 -0.09 10.82
N VAL A 76 -15.53 -0.39 9.63
CA VAL A 76 -15.59 -1.73 9.05
C VAL A 76 -14.25 -2.45 9.14
N GLU A 77 -14.30 -3.78 9.16
CA GLU A 77 -13.11 -4.60 9.27
C GLU A 77 -12.29 -4.58 7.96
N PRO A 78 -10.97 -4.85 8.00
CA PRO A 78 -10.12 -4.86 6.81
C PRO A 78 -10.63 -5.76 5.67
N LYS A 79 -11.32 -6.84 6.00
CA LYS A 79 -11.95 -7.74 5.02
C LYS A 79 -13.07 -7.04 4.23
N GLU A 80 -13.87 -6.22 4.89
CA GLU A 80 -14.95 -5.45 4.28
C GLU A 80 -14.39 -4.31 3.43
N VAL A 81 -13.31 -3.66 3.89
CA VAL A 81 -12.54 -2.70 3.08
C VAL A 81 -12.00 -3.34 1.79
N ALA A 82 -11.44 -4.54 1.88
CA ALA A 82 -10.97 -5.27 0.69
C ALA A 82 -12.12 -5.63 -0.27
N GLN A 83 -13.28 -6.05 0.24
CA GLN A 83 -14.46 -6.30 -0.59
C GLN A 83 -14.98 -5.02 -1.25
N TYR A 84 -15.04 -3.91 -0.51
CA TYR A 84 -15.39 -2.61 -1.05
C TYR A 84 -14.41 -2.18 -2.15
N PHE A 85 -13.11 -2.40 -1.93
CA PHE A 85 -12.08 -2.16 -2.94
C PHE A 85 -12.32 -2.96 -4.23
N LEU A 86 -12.55 -4.27 -4.09
CA LEU A 86 -12.79 -5.13 -5.24
C LEU A 86 -14.04 -4.72 -6.03
N LYS A 87 -15.11 -4.29 -5.34
CA LYS A 87 -16.35 -3.84 -5.98
C LYS A 87 -16.22 -2.46 -6.66
N ASN A 88 -15.62 -1.49 -5.99
CA ASN A 88 -15.68 -0.07 -6.38
C ASN A 88 -14.44 0.46 -7.10
N HIS A 89 -13.32 -0.27 -7.06
CA HIS A 89 -12.05 0.16 -7.65
C HIS A 89 -11.53 -0.82 -8.71
N GLN A 90 -12.44 -1.39 -9.51
CA GLN A 90 -12.12 -2.38 -10.55
C GLN A 90 -11.13 -1.87 -11.58
N ASN A 91 -11.16 -0.58 -11.91
CA ASN A 91 -10.21 0.04 -12.83
C ASN A 91 -8.75 -0.10 -12.39
N ILE A 92 -8.50 -0.23 -11.08
CA ILE A 92 -7.16 -0.42 -10.54
C ILE A 92 -6.76 -1.89 -10.65
N TRP A 93 -7.49 -2.78 -9.97
CA TRP A 93 -7.04 -4.17 -9.79
C TRP A 93 -7.19 -5.03 -11.05
N LYS A 94 -8.07 -4.67 -11.99
CA LYS A 94 -8.19 -5.36 -13.28
C LYS A 94 -6.88 -5.33 -14.08
N THR A 95 -6.06 -4.30 -13.88
CA THR A 95 -4.74 -4.21 -14.56
C THR A 95 -3.73 -5.22 -14.02
N TRP A 96 -3.96 -5.79 -12.84
CA TRP A 96 -3.04 -6.73 -12.20
C TRP A 96 -3.19 -8.16 -12.73
N VAL A 97 -4.33 -8.48 -13.35
CA VAL A 97 -4.68 -9.84 -13.78
C VAL A 97 -5.08 -9.85 -15.26
N PRO A 98 -5.03 -11.00 -15.94
CA PRO A 98 -5.63 -11.16 -17.27
C PRO A 98 -7.14 -10.90 -17.24
N GLN A 99 -7.71 -10.46 -18.36
CA GLN A 99 -9.15 -10.15 -18.48
C GLN A 99 -10.04 -11.31 -18.03
N GLU A 100 -9.73 -12.54 -18.44
CA GLU A 100 -10.50 -13.74 -18.05
C GLU A 100 -10.57 -13.93 -16.53
N VAL A 101 -9.47 -13.62 -15.82
CA VAL A 101 -9.42 -13.72 -14.35
C VAL A 101 -10.24 -12.60 -13.73
N ALA A 102 -10.15 -11.39 -14.27
CA ALA A 102 -10.97 -10.27 -13.81
C ALA A 102 -12.47 -10.58 -13.93
N ASP A 103 -12.90 -11.13 -15.06
CA ASP A 103 -14.30 -11.50 -15.28
C ASP A 103 -14.77 -12.55 -14.26
N LYS A 104 -13.95 -13.59 -14.02
CA LYS A 104 -14.21 -14.61 -12.99
C LYS A 104 -14.34 -14.03 -11.59
N VAL A 105 -13.51 -13.04 -11.24
CA VAL A 105 -13.58 -12.38 -9.94
C VAL A 105 -14.87 -11.56 -9.83
N ILE A 106 -15.23 -10.79 -10.86
CA ILE A 106 -16.44 -9.95 -10.86
C ILE A 106 -17.70 -10.78 -10.69
N THR A 107 -17.82 -11.89 -11.39
CA THR A 107 -18.97 -12.81 -11.26
C THR A 107 -19.12 -13.36 -9.83
N ARG A 108 -18.04 -13.40 -9.04
CA ARG A 108 -18.06 -13.86 -7.64
C ARG A 108 -18.17 -12.73 -6.61
N LEU A 109 -18.24 -11.47 -7.06
CA LEU A 109 -18.41 -10.30 -6.19
C LEU A 109 -19.88 -9.90 -5.99
N GLU A 110 -20.80 -10.48 -6.78
CA GLU A 110 -22.25 -10.43 -6.57
C GLU A 110 -22.66 -11.25 -5.35
#